data_AF-A0A2T6ZXN9-F1
#
_entry.id   AF-A0A2T6ZXN9-F1
#
_cell.length_a   1.000
_cell.length_b   1.000
_cell.length_c   1.000
_cell.angle_alpha   90.00
_cell.angle_beta   90.00
_cell.angle_gamma   90.00
#
_symmetry.space_group_name_H-M   'P 1'
#
loop_
_entity.id
_entity.type
_entity.pdbx_description
1 polymer ?
#
loop_
_entity_poly.entity_id
_entity_poly.type
_entity_poly.pdbx_seq_one_letter_code
_entity_poly.pdbx_strand_id
1 'polypeptide(L)'
;MAPRDRSAYRNVFIYDSKNKTQVLGGLWAAGGITDAILYTMVETFCSMTDHYYLGDEDEEIVPRNQQQLQPGGYFIITNGSVIVTEEVPMLRAGRSLETGTRDGSFTDAVRNRDKRCGKPFKYHALSGKPFGYHRPENVPSKK
;
A
#
# COMPACT_ATOMS: atom_id res chain seq x y z
N MET A 1 -16.55 9.42 -11.11
CA MET A 1 -15.48 9.89 -10.22
C MET A 1 -14.22 9.15 -10.60
N ALA A 2 -13.17 9.85 -11.03
CA ALA A 2 -11.92 9.18 -11.43
C ALA A 2 -11.31 8.43 -10.23
N PRO A 3 -10.66 7.27 -10.44
CA PRO A 3 -9.94 6.58 -9.38
C PRO A 3 -8.95 7.56 -8.74
N ARG A 4 -9.05 7.75 -7.43
CA ARG A 4 -8.00 8.48 -6.71
C ARG A 4 -6.73 7.63 -6.77
N ASP A 5 -5.64 8.23 -7.24
CA ASP A 5 -4.35 7.59 -7.16
C ASP A 5 -3.99 7.37 -5.68
N ARG A 6 -3.88 6.10 -5.29
CA ARG A 6 -3.50 5.67 -3.94
C ARG A 6 -2.07 5.13 -3.90
N SER A 7 -1.34 5.21 -5.01
CA SER A 7 0.05 4.75 -5.10
C SER A 7 0.95 5.48 -4.10
N ALA A 8 0.68 6.77 -3.83
CA ALA A 8 1.42 7.60 -2.88
C ALA A 8 1.45 7.06 -1.43
N TYR A 9 0.56 6.12 -1.08
CA TYR A 9 0.53 5.50 0.25
C TYR A 9 1.29 4.17 0.32
N ARG A 10 1.90 3.72 -0.78
CA ARG A 10 2.65 2.46 -0.86
C ARG A 10 4.14 2.77 -0.88
N ASN A 11 4.91 1.93 -0.20
CA ASN A 11 6.37 1.96 -0.23
C ASN A 11 6.96 0.57 -0.55
N VAL A 12 6.10 -0.41 -0.81
CA VAL A 12 6.45 -1.73 -1.34
C VAL A 12 5.73 -1.90 -2.67
N PHE A 13 6.48 -2.25 -3.71
CA PHE A 13 5.98 -2.41 -5.07
C PHE A 13 6.28 -3.81 -5.58
N ILE A 14 5.31 -4.42 -6.27
CA ILE A 14 5.40 -5.80 -6.73
C ILE A 14 5.37 -5.79 -8.25
N TYR A 15 6.32 -6.50 -8.86
CA TYR A 15 6.57 -6.56 -10.29
C TYR A 15 6.61 -8.01 -10.79
N ASP A 16 6.40 -8.20 -12.09
CA ASP A 16 6.82 -9.40 -12.80
C ASP A 16 8.33 -9.29 -13.08
N SER A 17 9.13 -10.31 -12.79
CA SER A 17 10.56 -10.29 -13.14
C SER A 17 10.79 -10.14 -14.65
N LYS A 18 9.86 -10.61 -15.49
CA LYS A 18 9.88 -10.47 -16.95
C LYS A 18 9.52 -9.06 -17.41
N ASN A 19 8.79 -8.29 -16.60
CA ASN A 19 8.41 -6.91 -16.88
C ASN A 19 8.57 -6.02 -15.64
N LYS A 20 9.80 -5.58 -15.41
CA LYS A 20 10.18 -4.72 -14.27
C LYS A 20 9.61 -3.29 -14.33
N THR A 21 8.93 -2.90 -15.41
CA THR A 21 8.40 -1.54 -15.59
C THR A 21 6.96 -1.38 -15.13
N GLN A 22 6.19 -2.48 -15.13
CA GLN A 22 4.78 -2.47 -14.80
C GLN A 22 4.56 -2.95 -13.36
N VAL A 23 4.04 -2.05 -12.52
CA VAL A 23 3.64 -2.39 -11.16
C VAL A 23 2.39 -3.28 -11.20
N LEU A 24 2.49 -4.51 -10.70
CA LEU A 24 1.35 -5.42 -10.55
C LEU A 24 0.54 -5.09 -9.30
N GLY A 25 1.22 -4.67 -8.23
CA GLY A 25 0.62 -4.45 -6.94
C GLY A 25 1.55 -3.71 -5.98
N GLY A 26 1.08 -3.53 -4.76
CA GLY A 26 1.90 -2.92 -3.72
C GLY A 26 1.13 -2.68 -2.43
N LEU A 27 1.89 -2.46 -1.37
CA LEU A 27 1.39 -2.28 -0.02
C LEU A 27 2.26 -1.29 0.76
N TRP A 28 1.83 -1.00 1.97
CA TRP A 28 2.59 -0.22 2.92
C TRP A 28 3.27 -1.15 3.92
N ALA A 29 4.60 -1.11 3.98
CA ALA A 29 5.40 -1.79 5.00
C ALA A 29 5.19 -1.13 6.37
N ALA A 30 4.13 -1.53 7.07
CA ALA A 30 3.90 -1.19 8.47
C ALA A 30 4.66 -2.14 9.40
N GLY A 31 4.88 -1.68 10.64
CA GLY A 31 5.33 -2.57 11.71
C GLY A 31 4.34 -3.73 11.88
N GLY A 32 4.83 -4.95 11.69
CA GLY A 32 4.04 -6.18 11.73
C GLY A 32 3.69 -6.78 10.37
N ILE A 33 4.01 -6.10 9.25
CA ILE A 33 4.01 -6.73 7.93
C ILE A 33 5.33 -7.47 7.75
N THR A 34 5.26 -8.75 7.42
CA THR A 34 6.41 -9.63 7.25
C THR A 34 6.56 -10.12 5.82
N ASP A 35 7.72 -10.69 5.50
CA ASP A 35 7.96 -11.30 4.20
C ASP A 35 6.95 -12.41 3.89
N ALA A 36 6.56 -13.22 4.89
CA ALA A 36 5.50 -14.20 4.74
C ALA A 36 4.14 -13.58 4.34
N ILE A 37 3.81 -12.38 4.85
CA ILE A 37 2.61 -11.65 4.46
C ILE A 37 2.73 -11.16 3.01
N LEU A 38 3.91 -10.74 2.56
CA LEU A 38 4.13 -10.38 1.16
C LEU A 38 3.82 -11.57 0.23
N TYR A 39 4.30 -12.77 0.56
CA TYR A 39 3.95 -14.00 -0.18
C TYR A 39 2.43 -14.23 -0.22
N THR A 40 1.75 -14.14 0.92
CA THR A 40 0.28 -14.31 0.98
C THR A 40 -0.46 -13.24 0.15
N MET A 41 0.03 -12.00 0.14
CA MET A 41 -0.54 -10.94 -0.70
C MET A 41 -0.43 -11.32 -2.18
N VAL A 42 0.76 -11.72 -2.62
CA VAL A 42 1.02 -12.15 -4.00
C VAL A 42 0.12 -13.32 -4.40
N GLU A 43 -0.05 -14.33 -3.55
CA GLU A 43 -0.95 -15.48 -3.78
C GLU A 43 -2.43 -15.08 -3.87
N THR A 44 -2.81 -13.95 -3.27
CA THR A 44 -4.21 -13.49 -3.25
C THR A 44 -4.60 -12.80 -4.56
N PHE A 45 -3.73 -11.98 -5.14
CA PHE A 45 -4.06 -11.18 -6.34
C PHE A 45 -3.34 -11.62 -7.61
N CYS A 46 -2.42 -12.59 -7.54
CA CYS A 46 -1.79 -13.20 -8.71
C CYS A 46 -2.04 -14.71 -8.75
N SER A 47 -2.36 -15.20 -9.94
CA SER A 47 -2.35 -16.61 -10.29
C SER A 47 -1.08 -16.94 -11.07
N MET A 48 -0.37 -17.99 -10.67
CA MET A 48 0.86 -18.46 -11.32
C MET A 48 0.61 -19.84 -11.92
N THR A 49 1.14 -20.07 -13.12
CA THR A 49 1.05 -21.38 -13.77
C THR A 49 2.13 -22.37 -13.32
N ASP A 50 3.12 -21.90 -12.55
CA ASP A 50 4.26 -22.67 -12.09
C ASP A 50 4.70 -22.18 -10.70
N HIS A 51 5.65 -22.87 -10.08
CA HIS A 51 6.29 -22.42 -8.86
C HIS A 51 6.94 -21.03 -9.04
N TYR A 52 6.91 -20.26 -7.97
CA TYR A 52 7.44 -18.90 -7.96
C TYR A 52 8.22 -18.63 -6.66
N TYR A 53 9.11 -17.66 -6.75
CA TYR A 53 9.84 -17.08 -5.62
C TYR A 53 9.69 -15.55 -5.69
N LEU A 54 9.95 -14.89 -4.56
CA LEU A 54 10.09 -13.43 -4.54
C LEU A 54 11.58 -13.07 -4.46
N GLY A 55 11.99 -12.15 -5.33
CA GLY A 55 13.29 -11.49 -5.25
C GLY A 55 13.14 -10.04 -4.80
N ASP A 56 14.15 -9.49 -4.14
CA ASP A 56 14.24 -8.05 -3.85
C ASP A 56 14.94 -7.28 -4.99
N GLU A 57 15.29 -6.02 -4.75
CA GLU A 57 15.97 -5.15 -5.72
C GLU A 57 17.37 -5.63 -6.10
N ASP A 58 18.02 -6.39 -5.22
CA ASP A 58 19.34 -6.98 -5.44
C ASP A 58 19.23 -8.37 -6.12
N GLU A 59 18.02 -8.77 -6.51
CA GLU A 59 17.68 -10.10 -7.07
C GLU A 59 17.94 -11.26 -6.10
N GLU A 60 18.10 -10.96 -4.81
CA GLU A 60 18.26 -11.96 -3.76
C GLU A 60 16.90 -12.57 -3.41
N ILE A 61 16.89 -13.89 -3.19
CA ILE A 61 15.65 -14.61 -2.88
C ILE A 61 15.18 -14.22 -1.48
N VAL A 62 14.00 -13.61 -1.42
CA VAL A 62 13.35 -13.22 -0.17
C VAL A 62 12.77 -14.46 0.50
N PRO A 63 13.24 -14.85 1.69
CA PRO A 63 12.73 -16.02 2.37
C PRO A 63 11.29 -15.80 2.86
N ARG A 64 10.46 -16.85 2.79
CA ARG A 64 9.10 -16.80 3.36
C ARG A 64 9.15 -16.97 4.88
N ASN A 65 9.38 -15.88 5.61
CA ASN A 65 9.54 -15.93 7.07
C ASN A 65 8.86 -14.74 7.79
N GLN A 66 9.10 -14.65 9.11
CA GLN A 66 8.51 -13.62 9.98
C GLN A 66 9.39 -12.36 10.09
N GLN A 67 10.41 -12.19 9.25
CA GLN A 67 11.18 -10.96 9.23
C GLN A 67 10.32 -9.81 8.73
N GLN A 68 10.59 -8.62 9.25
CA GLN A 68 9.85 -7.43 8.89
C GLN A 68 10.12 -7.07 7.43
N LEU A 69 9.04 -6.88 6.68
CA LEU A 69 9.10 -6.49 5.28
C LEU A 69 9.76 -5.11 5.15
N GLN A 70 10.73 -5.00 4.24
CA GLN A 70 11.41 -3.74 3.96
C GLN A 70 10.69 -2.97 2.84
N PRO A 71 10.72 -1.62 2.86
CA PRO A 71 10.33 -0.84 1.70
C PRO A 71 11.20 -1.15 0.49
N GLY A 72 10.62 -1.20 -0.71
CA GLY A 72 11.35 -1.49 -1.95
C GLY A 72 10.53 -2.18 -3.03
N GLY A 73 11.19 -2.49 -4.15
CA GLY A 73 10.69 -3.32 -5.23
C GLY A 73 10.90 -4.81 -4.97
N TYR A 74 9.86 -5.60 -5.24
CA TYR A 74 9.89 -7.05 -5.16
C TYR A 74 9.43 -7.66 -6.48
N PHE A 75 10.10 -8.71 -6.91
CA PHE A 75 9.91 -9.32 -8.22
C PHE A 75 9.41 -10.75 -8.07
N ILE A 76 8.32 -11.07 -8.76
CA ILE A 76 7.82 -12.44 -8.88
C ILE A 76 8.70 -13.15 -9.90
N ILE A 77 9.52 -14.09 -9.43
CA ILE A 77 10.42 -14.90 -10.25
C ILE A 77 9.74 -16.25 -10.49
N THR A 78 9.36 -16.52 -11.74
CA THR A 78 8.78 -17.80 -12.16
C THR A 78 9.12 -18.11 -13.62
N ASN A 79 9.23 -19.39 -13.95
CA ASN A 79 9.33 -19.84 -15.34
C ASN A 79 7.98 -19.70 -16.06
N GLY A 80 6.87 -19.81 -15.33
CA GLY A 80 5.51 -19.70 -15.82
C GLY A 80 5.06 -18.27 -16.17
N SER A 81 3.76 -18.10 -16.34
CA SER A 81 3.12 -16.78 -16.51
C SER A 81 2.49 -16.30 -15.21
N VAL A 82 2.57 -15.01 -14.95
CA VAL A 82 1.86 -14.33 -13.86
C VAL A 82 0.60 -13.68 -14.42
N ILE A 83 -0.56 -14.07 -13.90
CA ILE A 83 -1.86 -13.51 -14.28
C ILE A 83 -2.39 -12.76 -13.06
N VAL A 84 -2.54 -11.43 -13.17
CA VAL A 84 -3.17 -10.64 -12.11
C VAL A 84 -4.67 -10.89 -12.16
N THR A 85 -5.25 -11.22 -11.01
CA THR A 85 -6.66 -11.51 -10.85
C THR A 85 -7.50 -10.25 -11.10
N GLU A 86 -8.49 -10.34 -12.00
CA GLU A 86 -9.46 -9.27 -12.32
C GLU A 86 -10.63 -9.19 -11.32
N GLU A 87 -10.61 -10.00 -10.27
CA GLU A 87 -11.66 -9.98 -9.24
C GLU A 87 -11.70 -8.63 -8.56
N VAL A 88 -12.86 -7.99 -8.64
CA VAL A 88 -13.12 -6.74 -7.91
C VAL A 88 -13.05 -7.09 -6.43
N PRO A 89 -12.06 -6.57 -5.67
CA PRO A 89 -12.06 -6.79 -4.24
C PRO A 89 -13.38 -6.27 -3.71
N MET A 90 -14.07 -7.05 -2.88
CA MET A 90 -15.21 -6.56 -2.10
C MET A 90 -14.71 -5.53 -1.09
N LEU A 91 -14.27 -4.37 -1.58
CA LEU A 91 -14.21 -3.15 -0.82
C LEU A 91 -15.62 -2.98 -0.26
N ARG A 92 -15.74 -2.58 1.01
CA ARG A 92 -17.03 -2.18 1.59
C ARG A 92 -17.59 -1.02 0.76
N ALA A 93 -18.27 -1.36 -0.33
CA ALA A 93 -18.75 -0.48 -1.39
C ALA A 93 -20.27 -0.35 -1.35
N GLY A 94 -20.91 -0.82 -0.27
CA GLY A 94 -22.10 -0.15 0.20
C GLY A 94 -21.68 1.20 0.76
N ARG A 95 -22.39 2.28 0.41
CA ARG A 95 -22.46 3.46 1.30
C ARG A 95 -22.61 2.90 2.71
N SER A 96 -21.65 3.16 3.60
CA SER A 96 -21.91 3.01 5.02
C SER A 96 -23.19 3.82 5.23
N LEU A 97 -24.32 3.14 5.48
CA LEU A 97 -25.50 3.85 5.94
C LEU A 97 -25.03 4.49 7.23
N GLU A 98 -24.85 5.80 7.20
CA GLU A 98 -24.62 6.54 8.43
C GLU A 98 -25.88 6.32 9.26
N THR A 99 -25.80 5.47 10.29
CA THR A 99 -26.92 5.06 11.14
C THR A 99 -27.39 6.20 12.07
N GLY A 100 -27.06 7.43 11.74
CA GLY A 100 -27.40 8.63 12.50
C GLY A 100 -26.29 9.67 12.50
N THR A 101 -26.59 10.82 13.08
CA THR A 101 -25.60 11.87 13.35
C THR A 101 -24.50 11.30 14.26
N ARG A 102 -23.24 11.45 13.86
CA ARG A 102 -22.09 11.04 14.69
C ARG A 102 -22.16 11.77 16.04
N ASP A 103 -22.53 11.05 17.09
CA ASP A 103 -22.52 11.58 18.45
C ASP A 103 -21.09 11.58 18.99
N GLY A 104 -20.58 12.78 19.30
CA GLY A 104 -19.28 12.95 19.92
C GLY A 104 -19.17 12.22 21.25
N SER A 105 -20.29 12.09 21.99
CA SER A 105 -20.32 11.47 23.31
C SER A 105 -19.89 10.00 23.27
N PHE A 106 -20.32 9.24 22.26
CA PHE A 106 -19.92 7.85 22.06
C PHE A 106 -18.43 7.75 21.76
N THR A 107 -17.93 8.62 20.88
CA THR A 107 -16.51 8.65 20.51
C THR A 107 -15.63 8.97 21.72
N ASP A 108 -16.05 9.95 22.54
CA ASP A 108 -15.32 10.37 23.72
C ASP A 108 -15.39 9.32 24.84
N ALA A 109 -16.53 8.63 25.00
CA ALA A 109 -16.67 7.51 25.93
C ALA A 109 -15.73 6.35 25.56
N VAL A 110 -15.67 5.97 24.27
CA VAL A 110 -14.75 4.93 23.78
C VAL A 110 -13.29 5.35 23.99
N ARG A 111 -12.93 6.60 23.68
CA ARG A 111 -11.58 7.14 23.90
C ARG A 111 -11.19 7.16 25.37
N ASN A 112 -12.09 7.57 26.26
CA ASN A 112 -11.86 7.61 27.71
C ASN A 112 -11.76 6.21 28.31
N ARG A 113 -12.52 5.24 27.80
CA ARG A 113 -12.44 3.84 28.20
C ARG A 113 -11.12 3.21 27.75
N ASP A 114 -10.79 3.36 26.48
CA ASP A 114 -9.70 2.61 25.85
C ASP A 114 -8.33 3.29 26.01
N LYS A 115 -8.31 4.59 26.39
CA LYS A 115 -7.16 5.45 26.76
C LYS A 115 -5.96 5.47 25.80
N ARG A 116 -5.99 4.68 24.72
CA ARG A 116 -4.91 4.46 23.74
C ARG A 116 -5.38 4.54 22.29
N CYS A 117 -6.67 4.35 22.00
CA CYS A 117 -7.24 4.59 20.67
C CYS A 117 -7.73 6.04 20.54
N GLY A 118 -6.79 6.96 20.35
CA GLY A 118 -7.13 8.38 20.22
C GLY A 118 -5.95 9.32 20.01
N LYS A 119 -4.70 8.84 20.11
CA LYS A 119 -3.59 9.60 19.55
C LYS A 119 -3.56 9.32 18.05
N PRO A 120 -3.81 10.30 17.15
CA PRO A 120 -3.22 10.19 15.84
C PRO A 120 -1.72 9.95 16.03
N PHE A 121 -1.14 9.07 15.22
CA PHE A 121 0.30 8.96 15.09
C PHE A 121 0.84 10.38 14.93
N LYS A 122 1.49 10.91 15.98
CA LYS A 122 2.15 12.21 15.86
C LYS A 122 3.34 11.94 14.96
N TYR A 123 3.31 12.49 13.74
CA TYR A 123 4.55 12.78 13.05
C TYR A 123 5.45 13.50 14.06
N HIS A 124 6.56 12.88 14.45
CA HIS A 124 7.65 13.65 15.02
C HIS A 124 8.01 14.66 13.92
N ALA A 125 7.69 15.92 14.16
CA ALA A 125 8.11 17.01 13.32
C ALA A 125 9.65 16.96 13.27
N LEU A 126 10.19 16.41 12.18
CA LEU A 126 11.55 16.71 11.79
C LEU A 126 11.57 18.22 11.55
N SER A 127 12.28 18.93 12.43
CA SER A 127 12.51 20.36 12.31
C SER A 127 13.18 20.64 10.96
N GLY A 128 12.41 21.18 10.01
CA GLY A 128 12.94 21.50 8.69
C GLY A 128 11.89 22.04 7.74
N LYS A 129 11.47 23.29 7.98
CA LYS A 129 10.76 24.23 7.08
C LYS A 129 9.56 23.70 6.25
N PRO A 130 8.40 24.39 6.27
CA PRO A 130 7.33 24.05 5.34
C PRO A 130 7.81 24.34 3.91
N PHE A 131 8.01 23.31 3.10
CA PHE A 131 8.09 23.49 1.66
C PHE A 131 6.71 23.93 1.18
N GLY A 132 6.59 25.23 0.94
CA GLY A 132 5.40 25.85 0.37
C GLY A 132 5.13 25.29 -1.02
N TYR A 133 3.86 25.05 -1.31
CA TYR A 133 3.38 24.82 -2.65
C TYR A 133 3.56 26.10 -3.48
N HIS A 134 4.60 26.14 -4.32
CA HIS A 134 4.59 27.04 -5.46
C HIS A 134 3.69 26.42 -6.54
N ARG A 135 2.50 27.01 -6.72
CA ARG A 135 1.71 26.91 -7.95
C ARG A 135 2.57 27.50 -9.08
N PRO A 136 2.97 26.75 -10.12
CA PRO A 136 3.59 27.37 -11.27
C PRO A 136 2.52 28.20 -11.99
N GLU A 137 2.78 29.49 -12.08
CA GLU A 137 2.02 30.44 -12.88
C GLU A 137 2.21 30.12 -14.37
N ASN A 138 1.13 30.31 -15.13
CA ASN A 138 0.98 30.25 -16.58
C ASN A 138 2.27 30.28 -17.43
N VAL A 139 2.50 29.22 -18.20
CA VAL A 139 3.42 29.22 -19.34
C VAL A 139 2.72 29.88 -20.53
N PRO A 140 3.25 30.98 -21.13
CA PRO A 140 2.69 31.54 -22.34
C PRO A 140 3.06 30.68 -23.55
N SER A 141 2.04 30.39 -24.38
CA SER A 141 2.17 29.73 -25.67
C SER A 141 3.02 30.59 -26.63
N LYS A 142 4.12 30.03 -27.13
CA LYS A 142 4.87 30.60 -28.25
C LYS A 142 4.07 30.42 -29.55
N LYS A 143 3.80 31.51 -30.25
CA LYS A 143 3.72 31.59 -31.70
C LYS A 143 4.72 32.64 -32.16
#